data_AF-A0A0P0UZ87-F1
#
_entry.id   AF-A0A0P0UZ87-F1
#
_cell.length_a   1.000
_cell.length_b   1.000
_cell.length_c   1.000
_cell.angle_alpha   90.00
_cell.angle_beta   90.00
_cell.angle_gamma   90.00
#
_symmetry.space_group_name_H-M   'P 1'
#
loop_
_entity.id
_entity.type
_entity.pdbx_description
1 polymer ?
#
loop_
_entity_poly.entity_id
_entity_poly.type
_entity_poly.pdbx_seq_one_letter_code
_entity_poly.pdbx_strand_id
1 'polypeptide(L)'
;MLHHVIAGKELKCYFHSHPQIPNVPNWSVDGIISHAKVNHTKPTDQHQESRKAILKSHADLAFRQKNYDCAAKVYDLTRGPTAVLYANKSICRLLMGDGEGALSDGDAE
;
A
#
# COMPACT_ATOMS: atom_id res chain seq x y z
N MET A 1 13.14 5.55 -41.50
CA MET A 1 12.66 4.25 -40.99
C MET A 1 13.64 3.71 -39.94
N LEU A 2 13.75 4.37 -38.78
CA LEU A 2 14.69 3.99 -37.71
C LEU A 2 13.97 3.72 -36.37
N HIS A 3 12.76 3.19 -36.43
CA HIS A 3 12.03 2.68 -35.28
C HIS A 3 12.01 1.15 -35.41
N HIS A 4 12.23 0.43 -34.29
CA HIS A 4 11.93 -1.00 -34.04
C HIS A 4 13.10 -1.95 -33.72
N VAL A 5 14.37 -1.53 -33.72
CA VAL A 5 15.47 -2.39 -33.20
C VAL A 5 16.14 -1.75 -31.99
N ILE A 6 15.33 -1.33 -31.01
CA ILE A 6 15.85 -1.00 -29.68
C ILE A 6 15.55 -2.18 -28.77
N ALA A 7 16.56 -3.04 -28.68
CA ALA A 7 16.90 -3.84 -27.52
C ALA A 7 15.82 -4.77 -26.95
N GLY A 8 15.53 -5.88 -27.65
CA GLY A 8 14.99 -7.11 -27.05
C GLY A 8 15.95 -7.81 -26.06
N LYS A 9 16.80 -7.07 -25.33
CA LYS A 9 17.83 -7.63 -24.44
C LYS A 9 17.76 -7.18 -22.99
N GLU A 10 16.96 -6.18 -22.60
CA GLU A 10 17.05 -5.67 -21.21
C GLU A 10 16.08 -6.30 -20.20
N LEU A 11 14.99 -6.94 -20.64
CA LEU A 11 14.02 -7.54 -19.70
C LEU A 11 14.48 -8.87 -19.07
N LYS A 12 15.60 -9.45 -19.51
CA LYS A 12 16.08 -10.72 -18.96
C LYS A 12 16.80 -10.58 -17.61
N CYS A 13 17.27 -9.39 -17.26
CA CYS A 13 18.09 -9.20 -16.06
C CYS A 13 17.29 -8.89 -14.79
N TYR A 14 16.02 -8.47 -14.91
CA TYR A 14 15.26 -7.98 -13.75
C TYR A 14 14.79 -9.08 -12.79
N PHE A 15 14.73 -10.34 -13.22
CA PHE A 15 14.25 -11.43 -12.36
C PHE A 15 15.29 -11.99 -11.37
N HIS A 16 16.58 -11.67 -11.52
CA HIS A 16 17.61 -12.33 -10.69
C HIS A 16 17.84 -11.68 -9.32
N SER A 17 17.41 -10.43 -9.11
CA SER A 17 17.82 -9.66 -7.91
C SER A 17 16.69 -9.09 -7.07
N HIS A 18 15.44 -9.53 -7.25
CA HIS A 18 14.43 -9.21 -6.25
C HIS A 18 14.66 -10.08 -5.01
N PRO A 19 14.85 -9.48 -3.82
CA PRO A 19 14.84 -10.23 -2.58
C PRO A 19 13.55 -11.05 -2.57
N GLN A 20 13.70 -12.37 -2.47
CA GLN A 20 12.57 -13.28 -2.45
C GLN A 20 11.62 -12.86 -1.34
N ILE A 21 10.31 -13.02 -1.57
CA ILE A 21 9.34 -12.85 -0.50
C ILE A 21 9.71 -13.87 0.59
N PRO A 22 10.14 -13.46 1.80
CA PRO A 22 10.82 -14.35 2.75
C PRO A 22 9.98 -15.57 3.18
N ASN A 23 8.66 -15.49 3.00
CA ASN A 23 7.70 -16.50 3.46
C ASN A 23 7.13 -17.39 2.34
N VAL A 24 7.71 -17.40 1.13
CA VAL A 24 7.26 -18.26 0.02
C VAL A 24 8.25 -19.42 -0.17
N PRO A 25 7.96 -20.66 0.29
CA PRO A 25 8.92 -21.76 0.23
C PRO A 25 9.16 -22.30 -1.19
N ASN A 26 8.18 -22.16 -2.08
CA ASN A 26 8.22 -22.67 -3.45
C ASN A 26 7.97 -21.52 -4.44
N TRP A 27 8.99 -21.18 -5.23
CA TRP A 27 8.98 -20.06 -6.18
C TRP A 27 8.57 -20.45 -7.61
N SER A 28 8.24 -21.73 -7.85
CA SER A 28 7.55 -22.10 -9.09
C SER A 28 6.24 -21.32 -9.21
N VAL A 29 5.75 -21.15 -10.44
CA VAL A 29 4.44 -20.51 -10.69
C VAL A 29 3.36 -21.16 -9.83
N ASP A 30 3.32 -22.49 -9.76
CA ASP A 30 2.40 -23.25 -8.92
C ASP A 30 2.62 -23.01 -7.43
N GLY A 31 3.87 -22.89 -6.99
CA GLY A 31 4.23 -22.59 -5.61
C GLY A 31 3.74 -21.21 -5.15
N ILE A 32 3.88 -20.20 -6.00
CA ILE A 32 3.39 -18.83 -5.75
C ILE A 32 1.86 -18.81 -5.70
N ILE A 33 1.20 -19.45 -6.66
CA ILE A 33 -0.26 -19.56 -6.71
C ILE A 33 -0.78 -20.30 -5.47
N SER A 34 -0.15 -21.41 -5.09
CA SER A 34 -0.52 -22.18 -3.91
C SER A 34 -0.33 -21.39 -2.62
N HIS A 35 0.79 -20.67 -2.49
CA HIS A 35 1.01 -19.81 -1.32
C HIS A 35 0.00 -18.68 -1.22
N ALA A 36 -0.34 -18.02 -2.34
CA ALA A 36 -1.41 -17.03 -2.39
C ALA A 36 -2.77 -17.64 -1.97
N LYS A 37 -3.05 -18.88 -2.39
CA LYS A 37 -4.27 -19.61 -2.00
C LYS A 37 -4.32 -19.95 -0.51
N VAL A 38 -3.21 -20.40 0.07
CA VAL A 38 -3.12 -20.73 1.52
C VAL A 38 -3.39 -19.49 2.37
N ASN A 39 -2.92 -18.33 1.93
CA ASN A 39 -3.15 -17.04 2.60
C ASN A 39 -4.60 -16.52 2.46
N HIS A 40 -5.50 -17.22 1.76
CA HIS A 40 -6.95 -16.96 1.84
C HIS A 40 -7.62 -17.61 3.06
N THR A 41 -6.89 -18.41 3.85
CA THR A 41 -7.27 -18.54 5.26
C THR A 41 -7.26 -17.14 5.87
N LYS A 42 -8.28 -16.81 6.69
CA LYS A 42 -8.44 -15.47 7.28
C LYS A 42 -7.05 -14.96 7.71
N PRO A 43 -6.59 -13.79 7.22
CA PRO A 43 -5.28 -13.29 7.61
C PRO A 43 -5.23 -13.32 9.13
N THR A 44 -4.16 -13.91 9.67
CA THR A 44 -3.96 -13.87 11.11
C THR A 44 -3.98 -12.41 11.54
N ASP A 45 -4.51 -12.12 12.73
CA ASP A 45 -4.59 -10.75 13.25
C ASP A 45 -3.21 -10.05 13.16
N GLN A 46 -2.12 -10.79 13.39
CA GLN A 46 -0.76 -10.30 13.24
C GLN A 46 -0.38 -9.86 11.82
N HIS A 47 -0.79 -10.60 10.78
CA HIS A 47 -0.52 -10.21 9.39
C HIS A 47 -1.31 -8.95 9.02
N GLN A 48 -2.56 -8.86 9.48
CA GLN A 48 -3.39 -7.69 9.25
C GLN A 48 -2.83 -6.45 9.96
N GLU A 49 -2.38 -6.57 11.22
CA GLU A 49 -1.71 -5.49 11.95
C GLU A 49 -0.39 -5.07 11.30
N SER A 50 0.41 -6.03 10.82
CA SER A 50 1.65 -5.72 10.10
C SER A 50 1.39 -4.91 8.82
N ARG A 51 0.34 -5.28 8.06
CA ARG A 51 -0.08 -4.54 6.87
C ARG A 51 -0.57 -3.13 7.21
N LYS A 52 -1.37 -3.00 8.28
CA LYS A 52 -1.82 -1.68 8.77
C LYS A 52 -0.64 -0.81 9.19
N ALA A 53 0.35 -1.36 9.89
CA ALA A 53 1.54 -0.63 10.32
C ALA A 53 2.39 -0.14 9.13
N ILE A 54 2.57 -0.95 8.09
CA ILE A 54 3.29 -0.56 6.86
C ILE A 54 2.55 0.56 6.13
N LEU A 55 1.24 0.43 5.96
CA LEU A 55 0.44 1.46 5.28
C LEU A 55 0.41 2.77 6.08
N LYS A 56 0.29 2.68 7.41
CA LYS A 56 0.36 3.85 8.30
C LYS A 56 1.70 4.57 8.18
N SER A 57 2.83 3.84 8.22
CA SER A 57 4.15 4.46 8.11
C SER A 57 4.38 5.11 6.74
N HIS A 58 3.79 4.55 5.67
CA HIS A 58 3.80 5.14 4.34
C HIS A 58 2.95 6.43 4.27
N ALA A 59 1.77 6.44 4.87
CA ALA A 59 0.93 7.63 4.96
C ALA A 59 1.61 8.74 5.78
N ASP A 60 2.22 8.40 6.93
CA ASP A 60 2.96 9.35 7.75
C ASP A 60 4.17 9.94 7.00
N LEU A 61 4.81 9.16 6.13
CA LEU A 61 5.89 9.64 5.26
C LEU A 61 5.35 10.63 4.21
N ALA A 62 4.25 10.31 3.54
CA ALA A 62 3.61 11.20 2.57
C ALA A 62 3.15 12.51 3.23
N PHE A 63 2.62 12.43 4.46
CA PHE A 63 2.22 13.60 5.26
C PHE A 63 3.42 14.50 5.58
N ARG A 64 4.55 13.92 6.04
CA ARG A 64 5.79 14.68 6.28
C ARG A 64 6.34 15.35 5.01
N GLN A 65 6.11 14.74 3.85
CA GLN A 65 6.46 15.30 2.55
C GLN A 65 5.46 16.35 2.05
N LYS A 66 4.43 16.69 2.84
CA LYS A 66 3.32 17.59 2.48
C LYS A 66 2.53 17.13 1.25
N ASN A 67 2.63 15.84 0.91
CA ASN A 67 1.85 15.23 -0.16
C ASN A 67 0.53 14.72 0.41
N TYR A 68 -0.38 15.65 0.73
CA TYR A 68 -1.63 15.35 1.44
C TYR A 68 -2.61 14.51 0.62
N ASP A 69 -2.62 14.65 -0.71
CA ASP A 69 -3.43 13.83 -1.61
C ASP A 69 -3.01 12.35 -1.55
N CYS A 70 -1.70 12.09 -1.59
CA CYS A 70 -1.18 10.74 -1.43
C CYS A 70 -1.43 10.21 -0.01
N ALA A 71 -1.18 11.03 1.03
CA ALA A 71 -1.39 10.63 2.42
C ALA A 71 -2.85 10.21 2.69
N ALA A 72 -3.83 10.99 2.22
CA ALA A 72 -5.24 10.68 2.35
C ALA A 72 -5.60 9.34 1.70
N LYS A 73 -5.13 9.10 0.46
CA LYS A 73 -5.37 7.84 -0.26
C LYS A 73 -4.77 6.63 0.48
N VAL A 74 -3.60 6.79 1.09
CA VAL A 74 -2.97 5.70 1.84
C VAL A 74 -3.68 5.46 3.17
N TYR A 75 -4.13 6.52 3.85
CA TYR A 75 -4.97 6.38 5.05
C TYR A 75 -6.30 5.68 4.75
N ASP A 76 -6.90 5.88 3.57
CA ASP A 76 -8.09 5.13 3.15
C ASP A 76 -7.84 3.62 2.97
N LEU A 77 -6.59 3.22 2.66
CA LEU A 77 -6.20 1.82 2.54
C LEU A 77 -5.96 1.15 3.90
N THR A 78 -5.62 1.91 4.94
CA THR A 78 -5.57 1.41 6.33
C THR A 78 -6.97 1.22 6.88
N ARG A 79 -7.77 0.32 6.31
CA ARG A 79 -9.12 0.02 6.80
C ARG A 79 -9.04 -0.44 8.26
N GLY A 80 -9.35 0.45 9.18
CA GLY A 80 -9.35 0.22 10.63
C GLY A 80 -9.89 1.45 11.35
N PRO A 81 -10.96 1.32 12.15
CA PRO A 81 -11.59 2.44 12.85
C PRO A 81 -10.73 2.85 14.05
N THR A 82 -9.59 3.48 13.79
CA THR A 82 -8.85 4.15 14.84
C THR A 82 -9.16 5.64 14.74
N ALA A 83 -9.56 6.27 15.84
CA ALA A 83 -9.81 7.71 15.89
C ALA A 83 -8.61 8.52 15.36
N VAL A 84 -7.38 8.01 15.57
CA VAL A 84 -6.14 8.59 15.05
C VAL A 84 -6.12 8.62 13.51
N LEU A 85 -6.64 7.58 12.85
CA LEU A 85 -6.68 7.52 11.39
C LEU A 85 -7.65 8.56 10.82
N TYR A 86 -8.86 8.65 11.39
CA TYR A 86 -9.84 9.65 10.97
C TYR A 86 -9.33 11.07 11.20
N ALA A 87 -8.68 11.33 12.34
CA ALA A 87 -8.05 12.62 12.61
C ALA A 87 -6.94 12.95 11.59
N ASN A 88 -6.07 11.99 11.27
CA ASN A 88 -5.02 12.23 10.27
C ASN A 88 -5.60 12.50 8.88
N LYS A 89 -6.70 11.82 8.53
CA LYS A 89 -7.39 12.01 7.26
C LYS A 89 -8.10 13.36 7.17
N SER A 90 -8.82 13.76 8.23
CA SER A 90 -9.49 15.06 8.28
C SER A 90 -8.48 16.21 8.21
N ILE A 91 -7.34 16.09 8.89
CA ILE A 91 -6.23 17.06 8.80
C ILE A 91 -5.69 17.13 7.36
N CYS A 92 -5.50 16.00 6.67
CA CYS A 92 -5.08 16.01 5.26
C CYS A 92 -6.08 16.77 4.39
N ARG A 93 -7.39 16.55 4.59
CA ARG A 93 -8.45 17.25 3.85
C ARG A 93 -8.47 18.75 4.13
N LEU A 94 -8.34 19.16 5.38
CA LEU A 94 -8.21 20.58 5.76
C LEU A 94 -7.01 21.24 5.08
N LEU A 95 -5.86 20.56 5.02
CA LEU A 95 -4.65 21.08 4.38
C LEU A 95 -4.76 21.15 2.86
N MET A 96 -5.68 20.40 2.24
CA MET A 96 -6.02 20.49 0.82
C MET A 96 -7.11 21.53 0.51
N GLY A 97 -7.72 22.15 1.53
CA GLY A 97 -8.85 23.07 1.37
C GLY A 97 -10.21 22.38 1.25
N ASP A 98 -10.30 21.08 1.52
CA ASP A 98 -11.54 20.31 1.52
C ASP A 98 -12.13 20.24 2.94
N GLY A 99 -12.78 21.32 3.36
CA GLY A 99 -13.41 21.41 4.68
C GLY A 99 -14.63 20.50 4.85
N GLU A 100 -15.40 20.29 3.78
CA GLU A 100 -16.60 19.44 3.79
C GLU A 100 -16.21 17.97 3.96
N GLY A 101 -15.20 17.51 3.23
CA GLY A 101 -14.66 16.17 3.42
C GLY A 101 -14.04 16.00 4.82
N ALA A 102 -13.38 17.01 5.39
CA ALA A 102 -12.80 16.89 6.72
C ALA A 102 -13.85 16.62 7.81
N LEU A 103 -15.03 17.26 7.70
CA LEU A 103 -16.15 17.03 8.62
C LEU A 103 -16.71 15.61 8.47
N SER A 104 -16.91 15.15 7.22
CA SER A 104 -17.42 13.80 6.96
C SER A 104 -16.51 12.67 7.47
N ASP A 105 -15.20 12.91 7.61
CA ASP A 105 -14.30 11.92 8.23
C ASP A 105 -14.36 11.94 9.76
N GLY A 106 -14.68 13.09 10.37
CA GLY A 106 -14.87 13.21 11.82
C GLY A 106 -16.16 12.58 12.30
N ASP A 107 -17.22 12.66 11.48
CA ASP A 107 -18.53 12.08 11.79
C ASP A 107 -18.59 10.55 11.57
N ALA A 108 -17.54 9.93 11.04
CA ALA A 108 -17.46 8.50 10.76
C ALA A 108 -17.04 7.64 11.98
N GLU A 109 -17.09 8.21 13.19
CA GLU A 109 -16.80 7.53 14.47
C GLU A 109 -17.91 6.56 14.90
#